data_AF-A0A957FH91-F1
#
_entry.id   AF-A0A957FH91-F1
#
_cell.length_a   1.000
_cell.length_b   1.000
_cell.length_c   1.000
_cell.angle_alpha   90.00
_cell.angle_beta   90.00
_cell.angle_gamma   90.00
#
_symmetry.space_group_name_H-M   'P 1'
#
loop_
_entity.id
_entity.type
_entity.pdbx_description
1 polymer ?
#
loop_
_entity_poly.entity_id
_entity_poly.type
_entity_poly.pdbx_seq_one_letter_code
_entity_poly.pdbx_strand_id
1 'polypeptide(L)'
;MHDYFICPNCGAQVPDNALACPECGSDEETGWSEDTAYDGLYLYDDEPLSGSTSSHSWTKVATAVLLIVIAFAVLSTVLGQWGFYLALILAGGAGIFYYITQIRPSSPSQREEALYQDLRRKARGDTSLVERLIAYEQRRNPRASRQQWLQDAITRWERDNR
;
A
#
# COMPACT_ATOMS: atom_id res chain seq x y z
N MET A 1 -19.38 20.80 -22.33
CA MET A 1 -18.15 20.01 -22.16
C MET A 1 -18.30 19.30 -20.84
N HIS A 2 -18.19 17.97 -20.82
CA HIS A 2 -18.44 17.19 -19.61
C HIS A 2 -17.14 17.14 -18.81
N ASP A 3 -17.02 17.97 -17.77
CA ASP A 3 -15.87 18.02 -16.85
C ASP A 3 -15.94 16.88 -15.81
N TYR A 4 -16.28 15.69 -16.29
CA TYR A 4 -16.37 14.50 -15.47
C TYR A 4 -15.96 13.26 -16.27
N PHE A 5 -15.27 12.35 -15.61
CA PHE A 5 -14.91 11.04 -16.13
C PHE A 5 -15.54 9.93 -15.28
N ILE A 6 -15.56 8.71 -15.80
CA ILE A 6 -16.10 7.56 -15.09
C ILE A 6 -14.95 6.86 -14.36
N CYS A 7 -15.07 6.73 -13.04
CA CYS A 7 -14.10 6.02 -12.22
C CYS A 7 -14.01 4.55 -12.69
N PRO A 8 -12.84 4.06 -13.13
CA PRO A 8 -12.69 2.67 -13.60
C PRO A 8 -12.78 1.64 -12.45
N ASN A 9 -12.57 2.04 -11.20
CA ASN A 9 -12.66 1.13 -10.05
C ASN A 9 -14.11 0.85 -9.60
N CYS A 10 -15.00 1.86 -9.64
CA CYS A 10 -16.38 1.72 -9.15
C CYS A 10 -17.49 2.15 -10.13
N GLY A 11 -17.15 2.81 -11.24
CA GLY A 11 -18.12 3.29 -12.24
C GLY A 11 -18.81 4.63 -11.90
N ALA A 12 -18.41 5.31 -10.83
CA ALA A 12 -19.01 6.61 -10.46
C ALA A 12 -18.55 7.75 -11.38
N GLN A 13 -19.39 8.77 -11.57
CA GLN A 13 -18.99 10.02 -12.24
C GLN A 13 -18.14 10.86 -11.29
N VAL A 14 -16.93 11.19 -11.71
CA VAL A 14 -15.95 11.93 -10.91
C VAL A 14 -15.56 13.20 -11.66
N PRO A 15 -15.54 14.37 -10.98
CA PRO A 15 -15.08 15.60 -11.61
C PRO A 15 -13.58 15.54 -11.89
N ASP A 16 -13.15 16.11 -13.01
CA ASP A 16 -11.77 16.01 -13.52
C ASP A 16 -10.69 16.59 -12.59
N ASN A 17 -11.08 17.42 -11.61
CA ASN A 17 -10.19 18.01 -10.60
C ASN A 17 -10.22 17.29 -9.24
N ALA A 18 -10.88 16.14 -9.14
CA ALA A 18 -10.93 15.37 -7.90
C ALA A 18 -9.59 14.68 -7.64
N LEU A 19 -9.07 14.83 -6.41
CA LEU A 19 -7.86 14.12 -5.96
C LEU A 19 -8.10 12.61 -5.77
N ALA A 20 -9.35 12.22 -5.53
CA ALA A 20 -9.77 10.84 -5.34
C ALA A 20 -11.28 10.72 -5.65
N CYS A 21 -11.72 9.51 -5.97
CA CYS A 21 -13.12 9.21 -6.23
C CYS A 21 -13.93 9.42 -4.94
N PRO A 22 -14.97 10.27 -4.92
CA PRO A 22 -15.77 10.49 -3.71
C PRO A 22 -16.55 9.24 -3.27
N GLU A 23 -16.76 8.28 -4.17
CA GLU A 23 -17.56 7.07 -3.90
C GLU A 23 -16.73 5.87 -3.43
N CYS A 24 -15.52 5.69 -3.97
CA CYS A 24 -14.69 4.53 -3.63
C CYS A 24 -13.33 4.87 -3.03
N GLY A 25 -12.94 6.14 -3.02
CA GLY A 25 -11.63 6.59 -2.53
C GLY A 25 -10.46 6.26 -3.47
N SER A 26 -10.72 5.64 -4.63
CA SER A 26 -9.68 5.36 -5.63
C SER A 26 -9.09 6.66 -6.16
N ASP A 27 -7.77 6.71 -6.25
CA ASP A 27 -7.01 7.87 -6.71
C ASP A 27 -6.07 7.49 -7.86
N GLU A 28 -5.19 8.41 -8.24
CA GLU A 28 -4.20 8.20 -9.30
C GLU A 28 -3.23 7.05 -8.97
N GLU A 29 -2.88 6.84 -7.70
CA GLU A 29 -1.96 5.75 -7.31
C GLU A 29 -2.68 4.39 -7.28
N THR A 30 -3.96 4.38 -6.94
CA THR A 30 -4.68 3.15 -6.56
C THR A 30 -5.72 2.69 -7.56
N GLY A 31 -6.12 3.49 -8.55
CA GLY A 31 -7.03 2.94 -9.54
C GLY A 31 -7.47 3.75 -10.74
N TRP A 32 -6.94 4.94 -11.03
CA TRP A 32 -7.20 5.55 -12.35
C TRP A 32 -6.03 6.26 -13.01
N SER A 33 -4.78 6.01 -12.56
CA SER A 33 -3.64 6.36 -13.40
C SER A 33 -3.67 5.56 -14.70
N GLU A 34 -3.04 6.14 -15.74
CA GLU A 34 -2.85 5.49 -17.02
C GLU A 34 -2.19 4.10 -16.90
N ASP A 35 -1.32 3.93 -15.89
CA ASP A 35 -0.66 2.66 -15.56
C ASP A 35 -1.63 1.59 -14.99
N THR A 36 -2.65 2.00 -14.24
CA THR A 36 -3.63 1.08 -13.63
C THR A 36 -4.75 0.65 -14.58
N ALA A 37 -4.91 1.33 -15.72
CA ALA A 37 -5.97 1.05 -16.70
C ALA A 37 -5.92 -0.36 -17.30
N TYR A 38 -4.75 -1.01 -17.26
CA TYR A 38 -4.52 -2.35 -17.81
C TYR A 38 -4.36 -3.45 -16.74
N ASP A 39 -4.41 -3.12 -15.46
CA ASP A 39 -4.15 -4.05 -14.35
C ASP A 39 -5.30 -5.06 -14.12
N GLY A 40 -6.46 -4.82 -14.75
CA GLY A 40 -7.67 -5.66 -14.65
C GLY A 40 -7.87 -6.67 -15.78
N LEU A 41 -6.95 -6.79 -16.75
CA LEU A 41 -7.07 -7.74 -17.87
C LEU A 41 -6.34 -9.05 -17.57
N TYR A 42 -6.94 -9.86 -16.69
CA TYR A 42 -6.77 -11.32 -16.68
C TYR A 42 -7.15 -11.98 -18.03
N LEU A 43 -6.18 -12.10 -18.94
CA LEU A 43 -6.27 -13.04 -20.05
C LEU A 43 -5.89 -14.44 -19.54
N TYR A 44 -6.75 -15.43 -19.78
CA TYR A 44 -6.49 -16.82 -19.46
C TYR A 44 -5.38 -17.41 -20.36
N ASP A 45 -4.43 -18.04 -19.65
CA ASP A 45 -3.55 -19.18 -19.96
C ASP A 45 -2.38 -19.09 -20.96
N ASP A 46 -1.25 -19.59 -20.42
CA ASP A 46 -0.08 -20.26 -21.03
C ASP A 46 1.11 -19.44 -21.57
N GLU A 47 1.90 -18.78 -20.69
CA GLU A 47 3.37 -18.66 -20.87
C GLU A 47 4.13 -18.59 -19.53
N PRO A 48 5.27 -19.30 -19.36
CA PRO A 48 6.01 -19.32 -18.10
C PRO A 48 6.96 -18.13 -17.97
N LEU A 49 6.72 -17.35 -16.91
CA LEU A 49 7.69 -16.67 -16.04
C LEU A 49 8.68 -15.68 -16.68
N SER A 50 8.27 -14.41 -16.70
CA SER A 50 9.10 -13.35 -16.11
C SER A 50 8.21 -12.23 -15.58
N GLY A 51 7.80 -12.36 -14.31
CA GLY A 51 7.13 -11.29 -13.60
C GLY A 51 8.10 -10.14 -13.32
N SER A 52 7.69 -8.92 -13.63
CA SER A 52 7.94 -7.80 -12.72
C SER A 52 6.83 -6.77 -12.88
N THR A 53 5.73 -7.02 -12.18
CA THR A 53 4.79 -5.97 -11.77
C THR A 53 5.52 -4.99 -10.85
N SER A 54 5.43 -3.70 -11.20
CA SER A 54 5.64 -2.49 -10.40
C SER A 54 6.43 -2.61 -9.07
N SER A 55 7.64 -2.05 -9.04
CA SER A 55 8.22 -1.59 -7.78
C SER A 55 9.23 -0.46 -8.06
N HIS A 56 8.70 0.77 -8.06
CA HIS A 56 9.49 2.01 -7.96
C HIS A 56 10.30 2.06 -6.63
N SER A 57 10.12 1.07 -5.75
CA SER A 57 10.87 0.86 -4.52
C SER A 57 12.27 0.27 -4.79
N TRP A 58 12.38 -0.77 -5.62
CA TRP A 58 13.67 -1.45 -5.86
C TRP A 58 14.66 -0.59 -6.67
N THR A 59 14.17 0.26 -7.57
CA THR A 59 14.99 1.25 -8.28
C THR A 59 15.57 2.29 -7.33
N LYS A 60 14.81 2.75 -6.33
CA LYS A 60 15.30 3.67 -5.28
C LYS A 60 16.38 3.02 -4.41
N VAL A 61 16.30 1.71 -4.17
CA VAL A 61 17.33 0.95 -3.46
C VAL A 61 18.59 0.81 -4.30
N ALA A 62 18.44 0.43 -5.57
CA ALA A 62 19.57 0.28 -6.49
C ALA A 62 20.31 1.61 -6.68
N THR A 63 19.61 2.73 -6.82
CA THR A 63 20.23 4.05 -6.96
C THR A 63 20.92 4.50 -5.67
N ALA A 64 20.33 4.28 -4.50
CA ALA A 64 20.97 4.60 -3.22
C ALA A 64 22.26 3.79 -3.00
N VAL A 65 22.23 2.48 -3.29
CA VAL A 65 23.42 1.62 -3.19
C VAL A 65 24.51 2.08 -4.16
N LEU A 66 24.15 2.40 -5.41
CA LEU A 66 25.10 2.93 -6.40
C LEU A 66 25.78 4.21 -5.92
N LEU A 67 25.02 5.17 -5.39
CA LEU A 67 25.57 6.43 -4.87
C LEU A 67 26.50 6.20 -3.67
N ILE A 68 26.17 5.24 -2.80
CA ILE A 68 27.02 4.86 -1.66
C ILE A 68 28.34 4.25 -2.15
N VAL A 69 28.31 3.36 -3.15
CA VAL A 69 29.51 2.74 -3.73
C VAL A 69 30.41 3.81 -4.37
N ILE A 70 29.82 4.76 -5.11
CA ILE A 70 30.54 5.86 -5.73
C ILE A 70 31.15 6.78 -4.67
N ALA A 71 30.37 7.17 -3.65
CA ALA A 71 30.86 7.99 -2.55
C ALA A 71 31.98 7.29 -1.77
N PHE A 72 31.87 5.98 -1.51
CA PHE A 72 32.90 5.16 -0.89
C PHE A 72 34.21 5.17 -1.69
N ALA A 73 34.12 4.95 -3.02
CA ALA A 73 35.28 4.95 -3.90
C ALA A 73 35.99 6.31 -3.87
N VAL A 74 35.26 7.41 -3.97
CA VAL A 74 35.82 8.78 -3.91
C VAL A 74 36.43 9.06 -2.54
N LEU A 75 35.73 8.74 -1.45
CA LEU A 75 36.20 9.01 -0.08
C LEU A 75 37.47 8.23 0.25
N SER A 76 37.58 6.99 -0.25
CA SER A 76 38.77 6.14 -0.08
C SER A 76 40.02 6.74 -0.74
N THR A 77 39.86 7.48 -1.85
CA THR A 77 40.98 8.12 -2.56
C THR A 77 41.43 9.43 -1.92
N VAL A 78 40.55 10.14 -1.20
CA VAL A 78 40.80 11.50 -0.71
C VAL A 78 41.23 11.55 0.76
N LEU A 79 40.74 10.65 1.62
CA LEU A 79 40.94 10.72 3.09
C LEU A 79 41.92 9.67 3.66
N GLY A 80 42.56 8.87 2.80
CA GLY A 80 43.50 7.83 3.22
C GLY A 80 42.86 6.78 4.14
N GLN A 81 43.62 6.25 5.11
CA GLN A 81 43.19 5.12 5.95
C GLN A 81 41.98 5.40 6.87
N TRP A 82 41.67 6.68 7.10
CA TRP A 82 40.49 7.11 7.86
C TRP A 82 39.20 7.13 7.02
N GLY A 83 39.32 7.20 5.69
CA GLY A 83 38.20 7.15 4.75
C GLY A 83 37.41 5.84 4.84
N PHE A 84 38.10 4.72 5.07
CA PHE A 84 37.47 3.40 5.21
C PHE A 84 36.52 3.32 6.41
N TYR A 85 36.92 3.88 7.56
CA TYR A 85 36.10 3.85 8.78
C TYR A 85 34.86 4.74 8.67
N LEU A 86 34.98 5.94 8.08
CA LEU A 86 33.81 6.81 7.84
C LEU A 86 32.83 6.18 6.86
N ALA A 87 33.36 5.50 5.83
CA ALA A 87 32.56 4.75 4.88
C ALA A 87 31.77 3.60 5.53
N LEU A 88 32.39 2.81 6.41
CA LEU A 88 31.68 1.73 7.12
C LEU A 88 30.58 2.26 8.03
N ILE A 89 30.80 3.40 8.69
CA ILE A 89 29.79 4.04 9.54
C ILE A 89 28.62 4.56 8.68
N LEU A 90 28.88 5.18 7.53
CA LEU A 90 27.83 5.65 6.62
C LEU A 90 27.07 4.48 5.99
N ALA A 91 27.75 3.42 5.56
CA ALA A 91 27.11 2.23 4.99
C ALA A 91 26.27 1.49 6.04
N GLY A 92 26.79 1.33 7.26
CA GLY A 92 26.04 0.76 8.38
C GLY A 92 24.85 1.63 8.77
N GLY A 93 25.03 2.94 8.88
CA GLY A 93 23.96 3.90 9.16
C GLY A 93 22.88 3.92 8.08
N ALA A 94 23.26 3.86 6.80
CA ALA A 94 22.34 3.77 5.67
C ALA A 94 21.61 2.41 5.64
N GLY A 95 22.28 1.31 5.96
CA GLY A 95 21.66 -0.01 6.09
C GLY A 95 20.65 -0.07 7.23
N ILE A 96 20.98 0.51 8.40
CA ILE A 96 20.07 0.65 9.53
C ILE A 96 18.89 1.56 9.18
N PHE A 97 19.13 2.68 8.51
CA PHE A 97 18.08 3.58 8.04
C PHE A 97 17.16 2.91 7.01
N TYR A 98 17.73 2.15 6.08
CA TYR A 98 16.98 1.33 5.12
C TYR A 98 16.14 0.26 5.83
N TYR A 99 16.73 -0.45 6.79
CA TYR A 99 16.03 -1.46 7.60
C TYR A 99 14.88 -0.85 8.41
N ILE A 100 15.09 0.31 9.05
CA ILE A 100 14.06 1.02 9.82
C ILE A 100 12.94 1.54 8.91
N THR A 101 13.27 2.07 7.73
CA THR A 101 12.26 2.58 6.79
C THR A 101 11.43 1.46 6.15
N GLN A 102 12.02 0.28 5.93
CA GLN A 102 11.31 -0.89 5.43
C GLN A 102 10.39 -1.55 6.48
N ILE A 103 10.73 -1.44 7.77
CA ILE A 103 9.91 -1.95 8.89
C ILE A 103 9.03 -0.83 9.49
N ARG A 104 8.54 0.14 8.70
CA ARG A 104 7.48 1.02 9.24
C ARG A 104 6.31 0.13 9.68
N PRO A 105 6.02 -0.01 10.98
CA PRO A 105 4.86 -0.76 11.40
C PRO A 105 3.68 -0.05 10.76
N SER A 106 2.91 -0.76 9.94
CA SER A 106 1.64 -0.28 9.39
C SER A 106 0.92 0.46 10.50
N SER A 107 0.66 1.75 10.33
CA SER A 107 0.07 2.55 11.39
C SER A 107 -1.25 1.90 11.83
N PRO A 108 -1.70 2.08 13.09
CA PRO A 108 -2.99 1.56 13.53
C PRO A 108 -4.14 1.93 12.56
N SER A 109 -4.09 3.15 12.01
CA SER A 109 -5.03 3.62 10.97
C SER A 109 -4.96 2.83 9.67
N GLN A 110 -3.77 2.48 9.17
CA GLN A 110 -3.63 1.68 7.94
C GLN A 110 -4.17 0.26 8.11
N ARG A 111 -3.96 -0.35 9.29
CA ARG A 111 -4.53 -1.69 9.58
C ARG A 111 -6.05 -1.65 9.62
N GLU A 112 -6.61 -0.63 10.24
CA GLU A 112 -8.06 -0.42 10.29
C GLU A 112 -8.69 -0.26 8.91
N GLU A 113 -8.04 0.50 8.03
CA GLU A 113 -8.51 0.68 6.65
C GLU A 113 -8.47 -0.63 5.87
N ALA A 114 -7.38 -1.39 5.97
CA ALA A 114 -7.25 -2.70 5.31
C ALA A 114 -8.36 -3.68 5.73
N LEU A 115 -8.70 -3.74 7.02
CA LEU A 115 -9.79 -4.61 7.51
C LEU A 115 -11.17 -4.14 7.04
N TYR A 116 -11.41 -2.83 7.02
CA TYR A 116 -12.66 -2.28 6.51
C TYR A 116 -12.84 -2.60 5.02
N GLN A 117 -11.79 -2.42 4.23
CA GLN A 117 -11.78 -2.74 2.80
C GLN A 117 -12.01 -4.24 2.54
N ASP A 118 -11.41 -5.11 3.35
CA ASP A 118 -11.64 -6.57 3.25
C ASP A 118 -13.11 -6.93 3.54
N LEU A 119 -13.69 -6.39 4.62
CA LEU A 119 -15.11 -6.62 4.95
C LEU A 119 -16.03 -6.09 3.83
N ARG A 120 -15.72 -4.92 3.27
CA ARG A 120 -16.45 -4.33 2.14
C ARG A 120 -16.37 -5.20 0.88
N ARG A 121 -15.21 -5.77 0.58
CA ARG A 121 -15.01 -6.70 -0.55
C ARG A 121 -15.88 -7.96 -0.37
N LYS A 122 -15.91 -8.53 0.85
CA LYS A 122 -16.77 -9.68 1.18
C LYS A 122 -18.26 -9.34 1.10
N ALA A 123 -18.64 -8.11 1.45
CA ALA A 123 -19.99 -7.58 1.33
C ALA A 123 -20.38 -7.12 -0.09
N ARG A 124 -19.56 -7.41 -1.12
CA ARG A 124 -19.78 -6.99 -2.52
C ARG A 124 -19.98 -5.48 -2.68
N GLY A 125 -19.32 -4.68 -1.84
CA GLY A 125 -19.39 -3.22 -1.89
C GLY A 125 -20.52 -2.57 -1.07
N ASP A 126 -21.40 -3.35 -0.43
CA ASP A 126 -22.49 -2.80 0.41
C ASP A 126 -21.95 -2.22 1.74
N THR A 127 -21.74 -0.91 1.76
CA THR A 127 -21.26 -0.16 2.93
C THR A 127 -22.26 -0.20 4.10
N SER A 128 -23.57 -0.29 3.82
CA SER A 128 -24.61 -0.31 4.85
C SER A 128 -24.61 -1.63 5.63
N LEU A 129 -24.27 -2.74 4.98
CA LEU A 129 -24.11 -4.03 5.63
C LEU A 129 -22.87 -4.05 6.52
N VAL A 130 -21.76 -3.52 6.01
CA VAL A 130 -20.49 -3.39 6.73
C VAL A 130 -20.67 -2.60 8.03
N GLU A 131 -21.31 -1.44 7.97
CA GLU A 131 -21.56 -0.61 9.14
C GLU A 131 -22.46 -1.30 10.17
N ARG A 132 -23.47 -2.04 9.72
CA ARG A 132 -24.34 -2.82 10.62
C ARG A 132 -23.55 -3.92 11.36
N LEU A 133 -22.63 -4.60 10.68
CA LEU A 133 -21.77 -5.62 11.27
C LEU A 133 -20.84 -5.01 12.33
N ILE A 134 -20.18 -3.89 12.00
CA ILE A 134 -19.29 -3.19 12.93
C ILE A 134 -20.07 -2.66 14.15
N ALA A 135 -21.23 -2.04 13.92
CA ALA A 135 -22.08 -1.51 15.00
C ALA A 135 -22.61 -2.61 15.92
N TYR A 136 -22.83 -3.82 15.40
CA TYR A 136 -23.16 -4.97 16.23
C TYR A 136 -22.01 -5.34 17.19
N GLU A 137 -20.77 -5.48 16.68
CA GLU A 137 -19.62 -5.84 17.51
C GLU A 137 -19.24 -4.72 18.49
N GLN A 138 -19.40 -3.45 18.10
CA GLN A 138 -19.24 -2.30 18.99
C GLN A 138 -20.20 -2.35 20.18
N ARG A 139 -21.48 -2.68 19.95
CA ARG A 139 -22.47 -2.83 21.02
C ARG A 139 -22.17 -4.01 21.93
N ARG A 140 -21.63 -5.09 21.36
CA ARG A 140 -21.27 -6.31 22.10
C ARG A 140 -20.05 -6.11 23.00
N ASN A 141 -19.04 -5.40 22.52
CA ASN A 141 -17.83 -5.12 23.27
C ASN A 141 -17.36 -3.66 23.11
N PRO A 142 -17.98 -2.72 23.84
CA PRO A 142 -17.69 -1.29 23.69
C PRO A 142 -16.29 -0.87 24.17
N ARG A 143 -15.55 -1.76 24.86
CA ARG A 143 -14.18 -1.48 25.34
C ARG A 143 -13.09 -1.88 24.34
N ALA A 144 -13.44 -2.63 23.31
CA ALA A 144 -12.48 -3.07 22.29
C ALA A 144 -12.13 -1.92 21.32
N SER A 145 -10.98 -2.03 20.64
CA SER A 145 -10.58 -1.06 19.62
C SER A 145 -11.38 -1.25 18.32
N ARG A 146 -11.44 -0.21 17.49
CA ARG A 146 -12.10 -0.30 16.18
C ARG A 146 -11.52 -1.41 15.31
N GLN A 147 -10.19 -1.58 15.33
CA GLN A 147 -9.51 -2.70 14.69
C GLN A 147 -10.04 -4.06 15.16
N GLN A 148 -10.30 -4.23 16.45
CA GLN A 148 -10.86 -5.48 16.99
C GLN A 148 -12.29 -5.72 16.53
N TRP A 149 -13.15 -4.70 16.51
CA TRP A 149 -14.52 -4.85 16.01
C TRP A 149 -14.55 -5.28 14.54
N LEU A 150 -13.67 -4.70 13.71
CA LEU A 150 -13.52 -5.09 12.31
C LEU A 150 -13.07 -6.54 12.17
N GLN A 151 -12.04 -6.94 12.94
CA GLN A 151 -11.52 -8.31 12.92
C GLN A 151 -12.57 -9.33 13.37
N ASP A 152 -13.31 -9.03 14.45
CA ASP A 152 -14.37 -9.89 14.98
C ASP A 152 -15.52 -10.02 13.98
N ALA A 153 -15.90 -8.91 13.32
CA ALA A 153 -16.91 -8.91 12.27
C ALA A 153 -16.49 -9.79 11.07
N ILE A 154 -15.24 -9.70 10.59
CA ILE A 154 -14.71 -10.58 9.53
C ILE A 154 -14.77 -12.04 9.98
N THR A 155 -14.24 -12.33 11.17
CA THR A 155 -14.15 -13.69 11.71
C THR A 155 -15.52 -14.33 11.87
N ARG A 156 -16.51 -13.54 12.28
CA ARG A 156 -17.89 -14.01 12.38
C ARG A 156 -18.51 -14.22 11.01
N TRP A 157 -18.37 -13.26 10.10
CA TRP A 157 -18.88 -13.38 8.73
C TRP A 157 -18.36 -14.66 8.07
N GLU A 158 -17.05 -14.92 8.14
CA GLU A 158 -16.45 -16.13 7.56
C GLU A 158 -16.98 -17.43 8.16
N ARG A 159 -17.37 -17.41 9.44
CA ARG A 159 -18.00 -18.55 10.10
C ARG A 159 -19.44 -18.75 9.63
N ASP A 160 -20.18 -17.67 9.47
CA ASP A 160 -21.59 -17.70 9.06
C ASP A 160 -21.74 -18.01 7.55
N ASN A 161 -20.71 -17.71 6.75
CA ASN A 161 -20.69 -17.87 5.28
C ASN A 161 -19.89 -19.09 4.76
N ARG A 162 -19.49 -20.02 5.64
CA ARG A 162 -18.76 -21.25 5.31
C ARG A 162 -19.68 -22.46 5.31
#